data_AF-A0A955H2T8-F1
#
_entry.id   AF-A0A955H2T8-F1
#
_cell.length_a   1.000
_cell.length_b   1.000
_cell.length_c   1.000
_cell.angle_alpha   90.00
_cell.angle_beta   90.00
_cell.angle_gamma   90.00
#
_symmetry.space_group_name_H-M   'P 1'
#
loop_
_entity.id
_entity.type
_entity.pdbx_description
1 polymer ?
#
loop_
_entity_poly.entity_id
_entity_poly.type
_entity_poly.pdbx_seq_one_letter_code
_entity_poly.pdbx_strand_id
1 'polypeptide(L)'
;MGLFTSLWNLIDGTVYLIGWVTAFLVLCSIVAAIIAWFLGILRPLYRLGLGLSRKRITIIANSEDSESLTNLIRNSKIFSDSRIRRICSREDAEDIRISDVVLYKYSGSPFTLREVLEKKDPNASIVVYAKPMEIKDPADWLLMDEFRNVSVCNLKGRLLNDLLTLMMTTKL
;
A
#
# COMPACT_ATOMS: atom_id res chain seq x y z
N MET A 1 34.90 -3.73 66.06
CA MET A 1 34.98 -4.51 64.79
C MET A 1 33.61 -4.88 64.21
N GLY A 2 32.63 -5.33 65.02
CA GLY A 2 31.30 -5.77 64.52
C GLY A 2 30.36 -4.70 63.94
N LEU A 3 30.47 -3.43 64.36
CA LEU A 3 29.64 -2.33 63.81
C LEU A 3 30.02 -1.96 62.37
N PHE A 4 31.30 -2.06 62.03
CA PHE A 4 31.79 -1.76 60.69
C PHE A 4 31.33 -2.82 59.68
N THR A 5 31.35 -4.09 60.09
CA THR A 5 30.86 -5.21 59.27
C THR A 5 29.35 -5.19 59.07
N SER A 6 28.55 -4.73 60.05
CA SER A 6 27.11 -4.62 59.88
C SER A 6 26.72 -3.48 58.94
N LEU A 7 27.42 -2.34 59.02
CA LEU A 7 27.24 -1.20 58.10
C LEU A 7 27.63 -1.58 56.66
N TRP A 8 28.73 -2.31 56.49
CA TRP A 8 29.17 -2.78 55.18
C TRP A 8 28.17 -3.73 54.52
N ASN A 9 27.64 -4.71 55.28
CA ASN A 9 26.62 -5.64 54.78
C ASN A 9 25.30 -4.95 54.39
N LEU A 10 24.91 -3.87 55.09
CA LEU A 10 23.73 -3.08 54.73
C LEU A 10 23.93 -2.32 53.42
N ILE A 11 25.11 -1.71 53.23
CA ILE A 11 25.45 -0.99 51.99
C ILE A 11 25.47 -1.97 50.81
N ASP A 12 26.16 -3.10 50.95
CA ASP A 12 26.22 -4.14 49.92
C ASP A 12 24.81 -4.63 49.55
N GLY A 13 23.97 -4.91 50.54
CA GLY A 13 22.57 -5.31 50.32
C GLY A 13 21.75 -4.30 49.52
N THR A 14 21.91 -3.00 49.79
CA THR A 14 21.21 -1.95 49.02
C THR A 14 21.72 -1.82 47.59
N VAL A 15 23.03 -1.95 47.38
CA VAL A 15 23.64 -1.92 46.03
C VAL A 15 23.17 -3.11 45.20
N TYR A 16 23.12 -4.30 45.79
CA TYR A 16 22.58 -5.49 45.11
C TYR A 16 21.10 -5.32 44.75
N LEU A 17 20.27 -4.82 45.67
CA LEU A 17 18.85 -4.59 45.41
C LEU A 17 18.64 -3.62 44.23
N ILE A 18 19.36 -2.49 44.23
CA ILE A 18 19.30 -1.50 43.14
C ILE A 18 19.77 -2.12 41.83
N GLY A 19 20.83 -2.92 41.86
CA GLY A 19 21.35 -3.67 40.71
C GLY A 19 20.31 -4.62 40.11
N TRP A 20 19.60 -5.39 40.95
CA TRP A 20 18.53 -6.29 40.49
C TRP A 20 17.35 -5.54 39.87
N VAL A 21 16.91 -4.45 40.51
CA VAL A 21 15.81 -3.63 39.99
C VAL A 21 16.18 -2.98 38.66
N THR A 22 17.38 -2.41 38.55
CA THR A 22 17.85 -1.80 37.29
C THR A 22 18.03 -2.84 36.19
N ALA A 23 18.63 -4.00 36.49
CA ALA A 23 18.75 -5.09 35.52
C ALA A 23 17.38 -5.58 35.02
N PHE A 24 16.40 -5.69 35.92
CA PHE A 24 15.03 -6.06 35.55
C PHE A 24 14.37 -5.01 34.66
N LEU A 25 14.49 -3.72 35.00
CA LEU A 25 13.97 -2.63 34.17
C LEU A 25 14.61 -2.57 32.78
N VAL A 26 15.93 -2.76 32.71
CA VAL A 26 16.66 -2.83 31.42
C VAL A 26 16.15 -4.01 30.59
N LEU A 27 16.00 -5.20 31.19
CA LEU A 27 15.46 -6.37 30.50
C LEU A 27 14.04 -6.10 29.96
N CYS A 28 13.14 -5.53 30.78
CA CYS A 28 11.80 -5.15 30.35
C CYS A 28 11.83 -4.14 29.20
N SER A 29 12.73 -3.14 29.26
CA SER A 29 12.86 -2.11 28.21
C SER A 29 13.31 -2.70 26.87
N ILE A 30 14.24 -3.68 26.90
CA ILE A 30 14.72 -4.37 25.70
C ILE A 30 13.58 -5.19 25.08
N VAL A 31 12.84 -5.94 25.90
CA VAL A 31 11.68 -6.72 25.42
C VAL A 31 10.62 -5.80 24.82
N ALA A 32 10.30 -4.69 25.49
CA ALA A 32 9.35 -3.70 24.98
C ALA A 32 9.82 -3.08 23.66
N ALA A 33 11.12 -2.76 23.52
CA ALA A 33 11.69 -2.23 22.29
C ALA A 33 11.59 -3.24 21.13
N ILE A 34 11.86 -4.52 21.39
CA ILE A 34 11.70 -5.59 20.40
C ILE A 34 10.24 -5.71 19.96
N ILE A 35 9.30 -5.74 20.91
CA ILE A 35 7.87 -5.82 20.61
C ILE A 35 7.41 -4.59 19.80
N ALA A 36 7.82 -3.39 20.19
CA ALA A 36 7.49 -2.15 19.48
C ALA A 36 8.05 -2.15 18.05
N TRP A 37 9.27 -2.68 17.85
CA TRP A 37 9.90 -2.82 16.54
C TRP A 37 9.10 -3.78 15.64
N PHE A 38 8.71 -4.95 16.17
CA PHE A 38 7.87 -5.89 15.44
C PHE A 38 6.50 -5.29 15.10
N LEU A 39 5.82 -4.65 16.07
CA LEU A 39 4.50 -4.03 15.83
C LEU A 39 4.58 -2.89 14.80
N GLY A 40 5.68 -2.14 14.77
CA GLY A 40 5.91 -1.06 13.81
C GLY A 40 6.02 -1.56 12.37
N ILE A 41 6.78 -2.63 12.13
CA ILE A 41 7.03 -3.18 10.79
C ILE A 41 5.93 -4.16 10.35
N LEU A 42 5.32 -4.87 11.30
CA LEU A 42 4.30 -5.87 11.01
C LEU A 42 3.03 -5.24 10.41
N ARG A 43 2.62 -4.05 10.88
CA ARG A 43 1.41 -3.38 10.36
C ARG A 43 1.53 -3.05 8.85
N PRO A 44 2.60 -2.39 8.35
CA PRO A 44 2.82 -2.20 6.92
C PRO A 44 2.92 -3.50 6.13
N LEU A 45 3.67 -4.49 6.63
CA LEU A 45 3.82 -5.79 5.95
C LEU A 45 2.49 -6.53 5.82
N TYR A 46 1.68 -6.51 6.88
CA TYR A 46 0.34 -7.09 6.87
C TYR A 46 -0.58 -6.38 5.87
N ARG A 47 -0.54 -5.03 5.84
CA ARG A 47 -1.29 -4.25 4.84
C ARG A 47 -0.84 -4.55 3.42
N LEU A 48 0.47 -4.66 3.18
CA LEU A 48 1.05 -5.02 1.89
C LEU A 48 0.58 -6.41 1.45
N GLY A 49 0.78 -7.42 2.30
CA GLY A 49 0.41 -8.80 1.99
C GLY A 49 -1.09 -8.96 1.73
N LEU A 50 -1.95 -8.33 2.52
CA LEU A 50 -3.40 -8.35 2.28
C LEU A 50 -3.80 -7.56 1.04
N GLY A 51 -3.18 -6.39 0.80
CA GLY A 51 -3.42 -5.61 -0.41
C GLY A 51 -3.13 -6.43 -1.66
N LEU A 52 -1.97 -7.07 -1.73
CA LEU A 52 -1.56 -7.94 -2.84
C LEU A 52 -2.46 -9.18 -2.98
N SER A 53 -2.82 -9.80 -1.86
CA SER A 53 -3.53 -11.07 -1.87
C SER A 53 -5.05 -10.95 -1.97
N ARG A 54 -5.66 -9.78 -1.71
CA ARG A 54 -7.13 -9.61 -1.69
C ARG A 54 -7.68 -8.66 -2.76
N LYS A 55 -6.94 -7.65 -3.16
CA LYS A 55 -7.48 -6.56 -3.99
C LYS A 55 -7.68 -6.99 -5.45
N ARG A 56 -8.76 -6.51 -6.06
CA ARG A 56 -9.08 -6.72 -7.48
C ARG A 56 -8.59 -5.55 -8.31
N ILE A 57 -7.92 -5.86 -9.40
CA ILE A 57 -7.36 -4.88 -10.33
C ILE A 57 -8.16 -4.93 -11.62
N THR A 58 -8.74 -3.81 -11.99
CA THR A 58 -9.48 -3.67 -13.24
C THR A 58 -8.70 -2.80 -14.21
N ILE A 59 -8.35 -3.36 -15.36
CA ILE A 59 -7.59 -2.69 -16.41
C ILE A 59 -8.56 -2.24 -17.49
N ILE A 60 -8.62 -0.93 -17.71
CA ILE A 60 -9.46 -0.30 -18.73
C ILE A 60 -8.55 0.22 -19.83
N ALA A 61 -8.61 -0.41 -21.00
CA ALA A 61 -7.83 -0.07 -22.18
C ALA A 61 -8.49 -0.68 -23.43
N ASN A 62 -7.97 -0.36 -24.62
CA ASN A 62 -8.32 -1.13 -25.82
C ASN A 62 -7.83 -2.60 -25.69
N SER A 63 -8.26 -3.49 -26.57
CA SER A 63 -7.91 -4.92 -26.52
C SER A 63 -6.39 -5.18 -26.48
N GLU A 64 -5.62 -4.53 -27.36
CA GLU A 64 -4.17 -4.73 -27.47
C GLU A 64 -3.39 -4.19 -26.25
N ASP A 65 -3.66 -2.96 -25.82
CA ASP A 65 -3.01 -2.34 -24.67
C ASP A 65 -3.41 -3.04 -23.37
N SER A 66 -4.67 -3.53 -23.27
CA SER A 66 -5.11 -4.30 -22.11
C SER A 66 -4.29 -5.57 -21.93
N GLU A 67 -3.98 -6.27 -23.03
CA GLU A 67 -3.15 -7.47 -23.00
C GLU A 67 -1.71 -7.13 -22.61
N SER A 68 -1.13 -6.08 -23.21
CA SER A 68 0.23 -5.61 -22.89
C SER A 68 0.38 -5.24 -21.41
N LEU A 69 -0.56 -4.46 -20.87
CA LEU A 69 -0.57 -4.04 -19.45
C LEU A 69 -0.80 -5.22 -18.51
N THR A 70 -1.66 -6.16 -18.89
CA THR A 70 -1.89 -7.35 -18.07
C THR A 70 -0.67 -8.25 -18.05
N ASN A 71 0.00 -8.43 -19.19
CA ASN A 71 1.24 -9.21 -19.25
C ASN A 71 2.33 -8.57 -18.38
N LEU A 72 2.42 -7.24 -18.37
CA LEU A 72 3.32 -6.51 -17.47
C LEU A 72 3.02 -6.79 -15.99
N ILE A 73 1.75 -6.76 -15.59
CA ILE A 73 1.32 -7.05 -14.21
C ILE A 73 1.55 -8.52 -13.86
N ARG A 74 1.16 -9.45 -14.73
CA ARG A 74 1.34 -10.91 -14.56
C ARG A 74 2.82 -11.26 -14.42
N ASN A 75 3.67 -10.72 -15.29
CA ASN A 75 5.10 -11.02 -15.30
C ASN A 75 5.81 -10.53 -14.03
N SER A 76 5.25 -9.54 -13.32
CA SER A 76 5.80 -9.08 -12.06
C SER A 76 5.71 -10.14 -10.93
N LYS A 77 4.79 -11.11 -11.03
CA LYS A 77 4.46 -12.09 -9.97
C LYS A 77 4.06 -11.48 -8.63
N ILE A 78 3.85 -10.16 -8.57
CA ILE A 78 3.41 -9.43 -7.38
C ILE A 78 1.90 -9.64 -7.17
N PHE A 79 1.17 -9.88 -8.25
CA PHE A 79 -0.29 -9.94 -8.27
C PHE A 79 -0.80 -11.31 -8.70
N SER A 80 -1.93 -11.72 -8.13
CA SER A 80 -2.59 -12.96 -8.53
C SER A 80 -3.42 -12.74 -9.79
N ASP A 81 -3.19 -13.60 -10.80
CA ASP A 81 -3.92 -13.57 -12.07
C ASP A 81 -5.44 -13.67 -11.92
N SER A 82 -5.92 -14.39 -10.92
CA SER A 82 -7.37 -14.58 -10.67
C SER A 82 -8.09 -13.29 -10.27
N ARG A 83 -7.36 -12.22 -9.95
CA ARG A 83 -7.89 -10.94 -9.47
C ARG A 83 -7.73 -9.81 -10.49
N ILE A 84 -7.16 -10.10 -11.66
CA ILE A 84 -7.01 -9.13 -12.74
C ILE A 84 -8.20 -9.28 -13.69
N ARG A 85 -8.95 -8.20 -13.87
CA ARG A 85 -10.04 -8.10 -14.84
C ARG A 85 -9.68 -7.10 -15.91
N ARG A 86 -10.04 -7.39 -17.16
CA ARG A 86 -9.83 -6.51 -18.31
C ARG A 86 -11.19 -6.02 -18.79
N ILE A 87 -11.30 -4.73 -19.03
CA ILE A 87 -12.47 -4.09 -19.61
C ILE A 87 -12.03 -3.47 -20.92
N CYS A 88 -12.48 -4.09 -22.01
CA CYS A 88 -12.17 -3.66 -23.38
C CYS A 88 -13.40 -3.10 -24.10
N SER A 89 -14.60 -3.37 -23.58
CA SER A 89 -15.89 -2.95 -24.15
C SER A 89 -16.74 -2.22 -23.11
N ARG A 90 -17.76 -1.50 -23.58
CA ARG A 90 -18.73 -0.80 -22.72
C ARG A 90 -19.66 -1.76 -21.96
N GLU A 91 -19.79 -2.99 -22.42
CA GLU A 91 -20.65 -4.03 -21.85
C GLU A 91 -20.20 -4.45 -20.44
N ASP A 92 -18.88 -4.37 -20.15
CA ASP A 92 -18.31 -4.76 -18.86
C ASP A 92 -18.24 -3.60 -17.85
N ALA A 93 -19.01 -2.52 -18.04
CA ALA A 93 -18.94 -1.33 -17.20
C ALA A 93 -19.24 -1.59 -15.71
N GLU A 94 -19.97 -2.67 -15.39
CA GLU A 94 -20.25 -3.06 -14.00
C GLU A 94 -18.99 -3.45 -13.23
N ASP A 95 -17.98 -4.02 -13.89
CA ASP A 95 -16.73 -4.45 -13.28
C ASP A 95 -15.88 -3.27 -12.77
N ILE A 96 -16.18 -2.03 -13.22
CA ILE A 96 -15.56 -0.81 -12.70
C ILE A 96 -15.95 -0.58 -11.23
N ARG A 97 -17.22 -0.83 -10.87
CA ARG A 97 -17.76 -0.61 -9.52
C ARG A 97 -17.20 -1.57 -8.48
N ILE A 98 -16.83 -2.77 -8.94
CA ILE A 98 -16.45 -3.89 -8.10
C ILE A 98 -14.93 -3.90 -7.84
N SER A 99 -14.19 -3.03 -8.53
CA SER A 99 -12.73 -2.93 -8.47
C SER A 99 -12.22 -2.23 -7.20
N ASP A 100 -11.08 -2.69 -6.67
CA ASP A 100 -10.38 -1.99 -5.59
C ASP A 100 -9.33 -1.02 -6.15
N VAL A 101 -8.73 -1.38 -7.28
CA VAL A 101 -7.76 -0.56 -8.00
C VAL A 101 -8.09 -0.60 -9.49
N VAL A 102 -8.19 0.57 -10.10
CA VAL A 102 -8.41 0.74 -11.54
C VAL A 102 -7.09 1.15 -12.19
N LEU A 103 -6.66 0.42 -13.21
CA LEU A 103 -5.62 0.84 -14.13
C LEU A 103 -6.30 1.36 -15.41
N TYR A 104 -6.33 2.67 -15.57
CA TYR A 104 -6.97 3.31 -16.72
C TYR A 104 -5.89 3.78 -17.72
N LYS A 105 -5.88 3.22 -18.92
CA LYS A 105 -5.08 3.75 -20.03
C LYS A 105 -5.82 4.98 -20.59
N TYR A 106 -5.16 6.13 -20.67
CA TYR A 106 -5.82 7.38 -21.08
C TYR A 106 -6.21 7.39 -22.58
N SER A 107 -5.27 7.16 -23.48
CA SER A 107 -5.52 7.08 -24.92
C SER A 107 -6.12 5.75 -25.34
N GLY A 108 -7.16 5.80 -26.18
CA GLY A 108 -7.77 4.60 -26.76
C GLY A 108 -8.68 3.84 -25.79
N SER A 109 -8.99 4.41 -24.63
CA SER A 109 -9.94 3.82 -23.68
C SER A 109 -11.37 3.81 -24.22
N PRO A 110 -12.16 2.75 -23.96
CA PRO A 110 -13.59 2.74 -24.30
C PRO A 110 -14.45 3.69 -23.46
N PHE A 111 -13.91 4.19 -22.35
CA PHE A 111 -14.57 5.13 -21.42
C PHE A 111 -13.76 6.41 -21.31
N THR A 112 -14.44 7.52 -21.03
CA THR A 112 -13.76 8.75 -20.64
C THR A 112 -13.28 8.68 -19.19
N LEU A 113 -12.26 9.46 -18.84
CA LEU A 113 -11.75 9.52 -17.47
C LEU A 113 -12.87 9.86 -16.47
N ARG A 114 -13.71 10.85 -16.80
CA ARG A 114 -14.85 11.25 -15.98
C ARG A 114 -15.82 10.09 -15.74
N GLU A 115 -16.21 9.37 -16.79
CA GLU A 115 -17.09 8.19 -16.66
C GLU A 115 -16.50 7.14 -15.71
N VAL A 116 -15.19 6.90 -15.75
CA VAL A 116 -14.53 5.94 -14.86
C VAL A 116 -14.49 6.45 -13.42
N LEU A 117 -14.15 7.73 -13.21
CA LEU A 117 -14.09 8.35 -11.89
C LEU A 117 -15.46 8.38 -11.20
N GLU A 118 -16.53 8.62 -11.95
CA GLU A 118 -17.91 8.61 -11.42
C GLU A 118 -18.44 7.19 -11.15
N LYS A 119 -18.01 6.20 -11.93
CA LYS A 119 -18.47 4.80 -11.78
C LYS A 119 -17.69 3.99 -10.75
N LYS A 120 -16.43 4.31 -10.47
CA LYS A 120 -15.61 3.52 -9.54
C LYS A 120 -16.15 3.59 -8.11
N ASP A 121 -15.78 2.61 -7.29
CA ASP A 121 -16.04 2.71 -5.85
C ASP A 121 -15.35 3.96 -5.28
N PRO A 122 -16.01 4.74 -4.40
CA PRO A 122 -15.44 5.95 -3.81
C PRO A 122 -14.12 5.73 -3.05
N ASN A 123 -13.86 4.49 -2.59
CA ASN A 123 -12.64 4.09 -1.89
C ASN A 123 -11.62 3.40 -2.81
N ALA A 124 -12.00 3.06 -4.04
CA ALA A 124 -11.09 2.48 -5.01
C ALA A 124 -10.06 3.51 -5.47
N SER A 125 -8.84 3.04 -5.68
CA SER A 125 -7.76 3.84 -6.27
C SER A 125 -7.76 3.75 -7.78
N ILE A 126 -7.21 4.75 -8.45
CA ILE A 126 -7.02 4.73 -9.90
C ILE A 126 -5.61 5.17 -10.28
N VAL A 127 -4.96 4.40 -11.16
CA VAL A 127 -3.75 4.80 -11.88
C VAL A 127 -4.14 5.14 -13.30
N VAL A 128 -3.93 6.40 -13.68
CA VAL A 128 -4.06 6.87 -15.06
C VAL A 128 -2.72 6.67 -15.74
N TYR A 129 -2.64 5.70 -16.65
CA TYR A 129 -1.47 5.49 -17.48
C TYR A 129 -1.56 6.30 -18.78
N ALA A 130 -0.75 7.36 -18.86
CA ALA A 130 -0.75 8.31 -19.96
C ALA A 130 0.70 8.64 -20.36
N LYS A 131 1.04 8.50 -21.64
CA LYS A 131 2.36 8.90 -22.15
C LYS A 131 2.58 10.41 -21.89
N PRO A 132 3.84 10.88 -21.90
CA PRO A 132 4.11 12.31 -21.79
C PRO A 132 3.28 13.11 -22.81
N MET A 133 2.67 14.20 -22.35
CA MET A 133 1.82 15.09 -23.17
C MET A 133 0.52 14.47 -23.73
N GLU A 134 0.14 13.28 -23.26
CA GLU A 134 -1.10 12.61 -23.69
C GLU A 134 -2.34 13.26 -23.06
N ILE A 135 -2.26 13.67 -21.79
CA ILE A 135 -3.31 14.45 -21.12
C ILE A 135 -3.10 15.93 -21.44
N LYS A 136 -3.95 16.48 -22.31
CA LYS A 136 -3.85 17.86 -22.78
C LYS A 136 -4.85 18.80 -22.13
N ASP A 137 -6.00 18.28 -21.71
CA ASP A 137 -7.08 19.07 -21.15
C ASP A 137 -6.79 19.42 -19.68
N PRO A 138 -6.70 20.72 -19.31
CA PRO A 138 -6.60 21.13 -17.92
C PRO A 138 -7.77 20.64 -17.05
N ALA A 139 -8.96 20.43 -17.62
CA ALA A 139 -10.12 19.94 -16.89
C ALA A 139 -9.90 18.51 -16.36
N ASP A 140 -9.17 17.67 -17.09
CA ASP A 140 -8.84 16.32 -16.63
C ASP A 140 -7.87 16.34 -15.45
N TRP A 141 -6.92 17.27 -15.43
CA TRP A 141 -6.04 17.46 -14.27
C TRP A 141 -6.81 17.90 -13.03
N LEU A 142 -7.77 18.82 -13.18
CA LEU A 142 -8.64 19.26 -12.10
C LEU A 142 -9.53 18.11 -11.59
N LEU A 143 -10.09 17.30 -12.48
CA LEU A 143 -10.84 16.10 -12.12
C LEU A 143 -9.98 15.10 -11.33
N MET A 144 -8.72 14.88 -11.75
CA MET A 144 -7.83 13.97 -11.03
C MET A 144 -7.48 14.48 -9.62
N ASP A 145 -7.36 15.79 -9.43
CA ASP A 145 -7.06 16.41 -8.13
C ASP A 145 -8.28 16.36 -7.18
N GLU A 146 -9.49 16.49 -7.70
CA GLU A 146 -10.72 16.44 -6.92
C GLU A 146 -11.01 15.04 -6.35
N PHE A 147 -10.70 13.98 -7.12
CA PHE A 147 -10.99 12.61 -6.73
C PHE A 147 -9.89 12.02 -5.84
N ARG A 148 -10.30 11.31 -4.78
CA ARG A 148 -9.36 10.62 -3.89
C ARG A 148 -8.66 9.46 -4.58
N ASN A 149 -7.40 9.26 -4.21
CA ASN A 149 -6.55 8.13 -4.59
C ASN A 149 -6.35 7.99 -6.10
N VAL A 150 -6.16 9.13 -6.79
CA VAL A 150 -5.79 9.19 -8.20
C VAL A 150 -4.28 9.38 -8.31
N SER A 151 -3.64 8.62 -9.19
CA SER A 151 -2.23 8.81 -9.56
C SER A 151 -2.08 8.80 -11.07
N VAL A 152 -1.16 9.59 -11.60
CA VAL A 152 -0.82 9.61 -13.03
C VAL A 152 0.56 9.01 -13.22
N CYS A 153 0.65 8.02 -14.10
CA CYS A 153 1.89 7.35 -14.44
C CYS A 153 2.17 7.45 -15.94
N ASN A 154 3.38 7.84 -16.29
CA ASN A 154 3.81 7.99 -17.68
C ASN A 154 4.83 6.94 -18.14
N LEU A 155 5.30 6.09 -17.22
CA LEU A 155 6.34 5.10 -17.47
C LEU A 155 5.88 3.72 -17.05
N LYS A 156 5.97 2.74 -17.97
CA LYS A 156 5.67 1.32 -17.68
C LYS A 156 6.45 0.79 -16.48
N GLY A 157 7.72 1.18 -16.33
CA GLY A 157 8.57 0.74 -15.21
C GLY A 157 8.14 1.29 -13.84
N ARG A 158 7.50 2.48 -13.80
CA ARG A 158 6.97 3.06 -12.57
C ARG A 158 5.55 2.59 -12.27
N LEU A 159 4.82 2.12 -13.29
CA LEU A 159 3.43 1.72 -13.17
C LEU A 159 3.17 0.70 -12.06
N LEU A 160 4.04 -0.30 -11.94
CA LEU A 160 3.95 -1.32 -10.90
C LEU A 160 4.13 -0.72 -9.49
N ASN A 161 5.04 0.23 -9.34
CA ASN A 161 5.29 0.89 -8.06
C ASN A 161 4.07 1.73 -7.64
N ASP A 162 3.47 2.45 -8.59
CA ASP A 162 2.28 3.27 -8.33
C ASP A 162 1.08 2.37 -7.98
N LEU A 163 0.87 1.25 -8.70
CA LEU A 163 -0.16 0.25 -8.38
C LEU A 163 0.04 -0.35 -6.99
N LEU A 164 1.27 -0.73 -6.65
CA LEU A 164 1.62 -1.31 -5.35
C LEU A 164 1.36 -0.33 -4.21
N THR A 165 1.76 0.93 -4.40
CA THR A 165 1.54 1.99 -3.42
C THR A 165 0.04 2.25 -3.24
N LEU A 166 -0.73 2.29 -4.33
CA LEU A 166 -2.16 2.56 -4.24
C LEU A 166 -2.95 1.45 -3.54
N MET A 167 -2.59 0.18 -3.75
CA MET A 167 -3.18 -0.93 -3.00
C MET A 167 -2.90 -0.86 -1.50
N MET A 168 -1.77 -0.28 -1.08
CA MET A 168 -1.51 -0.06 0.34
C MET A 168 -2.36 1.05 0.91
N THR A 169 -2.66 2.08 0.10
CA THR A 169 -3.40 3.26 0.55
C THR A 169 -4.91 3.04 0.57
N THR A 170 -5.44 2.08 -0.20
CA THR A 170 -6.86 1.72 -0.14
C THR A 170 -7.22 1.06 1.19
N LYS A 171 -8.52 1.10 1.52
CA LYS A 171 -9.07 0.40 2.68
C LYS A 171 -8.80 -1.10 2.51
N LEU A 172 -8.41 -1.77 3.60
CA LEU A 172 -8.20 -3.22 3.63
C LEU A 172 -9.51 -3.96 3.37
#